data_AF-A0A2K0XNE1-F1
#
_entry.id   AF-A0A2K0XNE1-F1
#
_cell.length_a   1.000
_cell.length_b   1.000
_cell.length_c   1.000
_cell.angle_alpha   90.00
_cell.angle_beta   90.00
_cell.angle_gamma   90.00
#
_symmetry.space_group_name_H-M   'P 1'
#
loop_
_entity.id
_entity.type
_entity.pdbx_description
1 polymer ?
#
loop_
_entity_poly.entity_id
_entity_poly.type
_entity_poly.pdbx_seq_one_letter_code
_entity_poly.pdbx_strand_id
1 'polypeptide(L)' 'MEYSKEEKLEWTMIFIHEFGKRFGLTMKQAFGYLSRFKGIDFIDKHYGFVHTQSFESMVDDIAGLCKRMGGHLE' A
#
# COMPACT_ATOMS: atom_id res chain seq x y z
N MET A 1 9.40 -5.07 18.71
CA MET A 1 8.02 -4.72 19.12
C MET A 1 7.08 -5.54 18.26
N GLU A 2 6.08 -6.17 18.88
CA GLU A 2 5.00 -6.82 18.15
C GLU A 2 3.90 -5.76 17.95
N TYR A 3 3.51 -5.51 16.69
CA TYR A 3 2.47 -4.54 16.35
C TYR A 3 1.10 -5.19 16.45
N SER A 4 0.10 -4.47 16.97
CA SER A 4 -1.27 -4.97 17.03
C SER A 4 -1.88 -5.11 15.64
N LYS A 5 -2.93 -5.95 15.54
CA LYS A 5 -3.66 -6.12 14.27
C LYS A 5 -4.42 -4.85 13.91
N GLU A 6 -4.89 -4.12 14.92
CA GLU A 6 -5.63 -2.88 14.81
C GLU A 6 -4.76 -1.76 14.22
N GLU A 7 -3.53 -1.58 14.73
CA GLU A 7 -2.57 -0.61 14.18
C GLU A 7 -2.24 -0.91 12.72
N LYS A 8 -1.98 -2.19 12.39
CA LYS A 8 -1.70 -2.62 11.00
C LYS A 8 -2.87 -2.31 10.08
N LEU A 9 -4.09 -2.60 10.53
CA LEU A 9 -5.30 -2.38 9.75
C LEU A 9 -5.52 -0.89 9.50
N GLU A 10 -5.44 -0.07 10.54
CA GLU A 10 -5.60 1.39 10.45
C GLU A 10 -4.58 2.00 9.48
N TRP A 11 -3.30 1.69 9.66
CA TRP A 11 -2.25 2.19 8.78
C TRP A 11 -2.46 1.74 7.34
N THR A 12 -2.84 0.47 7.11
CA THR A 12 -3.10 -0.05 5.77
C THR A 12 -4.29 0.65 5.11
N MET A 13 -5.35 0.97 5.87
CA MET A 13 -6.48 1.74 5.36
C MET A 13 -6.07 3.15 4.94
N ILE A 14 -5.26 3.84 5.74
CA ILE A 14 -4.72 5.17 5.39
C ILE A 14 -3.82 5.07 4.14
N PHE A 15 -2.97 4.05 4.07
CA PHE A 15 -2.10 3.83 2.91
C PHE A 15 -2.91 3.65 1.62
N ILE A 16 -3.97 2.81 1.65
CA ILE A 16 -4.85 2.61 0.49
C ILE A 16 -5.51 3.94 0.07
N HIS A 17 -5.87 4.79 1.04
CA HIS A 17 -6.44 6.11 0.77
C HIS A 17 -5.45 7.04 0.07
N GLU A 18 -4.23 7.16 0.59
CA GLU A 18 -3.19 8.00 0.00
C GLU A 18 -2.75 7.49 -1.38
N PHE A 19 -2.64 6.17 -1.55
CA PHE A 19 -2.39 5.55 -2.85
C PHE A 19 -3.52 5.88 -3.84
N GLY A 20 -4.77 5.78 -3.40
CA GLY A 20 -5.93 6.13 -4.22
C GLY A 20 -5.91 7.59 -4.65
N LYS A 21 -5.61 8.51 -3.74
CA LYS A 21 -5.47 9.94 -4.05
C LYS A 21 -4.36 10.21 -5.06
N ARG A 22 -3.21 9.54 -4.96
CA ARG A 22 -2.08 9.71 -5.89
C ARG A 22 -2.46 9.36 -7.34
N PHE A 23 -3.21 8.28 -7.54
CA PHE A 23 -3.53 7.74 -8.86
C PHE A 23 -4.98 8.00 -9.31
N GLY A 24 -5.74 8.87 -8.61
CA GLY A 24 -7.12 9.19 -8.95
C GLY A 24 -8.09 8.00 -8.83
N LEU A 25 -7.82 7.07 -7.91
CA LEU A 25 -8.61 5.86 -7.69
C LEU A 25 -9.53 6.01 -6.46
N THR A 26 -10.70 5.39 -6.53
CA THR A 26 -11.52 5.14 -5.33
C THR A 26 -10.80 4.17 -4.39
N MET A 27 -11.14 4.18 -3.09
CA MET A 27 -10.63 3.21 -2.10
C MET A 27 -10.76 1.76 -2.58
N LYS A 28 -11.89 1.41 -3.19
CA LYS A 28 -12.15 0.05 -3.72
C LYS A 28 -11.21 -0.29 -4.88
N GLN A 29 -10.98 0.65 -5.81
CA GLN A 29 -10.06 0.45 -6.93
C GLN A 29 -8.61 0.34 -6.44
N ALA A 30 -8.19 1.21 -5.51
CA ALA A 30 -6.85 1.18 -4.92
C ALA A 30 -6.60 -0.14 -4.19
N PHE A 31 -7.52 -0.58 -3.32
CA PHE A 31 -7.43 -1.88 -2.65
C PHE A 31 -7.37 -3.04 -3.65
N GLY A 32 -8.23 -3.04 -4.67
CA GLY A 32 -8.23 -4.08 -5.70
C GLY A 32 -6.92 -4.15 -6.48
N TYR A 33 -6.36 -3.00 -6.85
CA TYR A 33 -5.07 -2.91 -7.53
C TYR A 33 -3.93 -3.42 -6.65
N LEU A 34 -3.81 -2.89 -5.42
CA LEU A 34 -2.77 -3.27 -4.46
C LEU A 34 -2.85 -4.75 -4.10
N SER A 35 -4.05 -5.32 -3.97
CA SER A 35 -4.24 -6.75 -3.70
C SER A 35 -3.82 -7.61 -4.88
N ARG A 36 -4.21 -7.22 -6.11
CA ARG A 36 -3.89 -7.96 -7.34
C ARG A 36 -2.38 -8.00 -7.61
N PHE A 37 -1.69 -6.89 -7.36
CA PHE A 37 -0.28 -6.71 -7.70
C PHE A 37 0.66 -6.70 -6.49
N LYS A 38 0.31 -7.48 -5.45
CA LYS A 38 1.18 -7.80 -4.30
C LYS A 38 1.56 -6.63 -3.37
N GLY A 39 0.91 -5.48 -3.49
CA GLY A 39 1.09 -4.34 -2.60
C GLY A 39 0.62 -4.65 -1.16
N ILE A 40 -0.57 -5.23 -0.99
CA ILE A 40 -1.08 -5.59 0.34
C ILE A 40 -0.22 -6.69 1.00
N ASP A 41 0.13 -7.73 0.24
CA ASP A 41 1.02 -8.81 0.70
C ASP A 41 2.37 -8.25 1.19
N PHE A 42 2.92 -7.24 0.49
CA PHE A 42 4.17 -6.59 0.88
C PHE A 42 4.02 -5.78 2.17
N ILE A 43 2.94 -4.99 2.29
CA ILE A 43 2.66 -4.20 3.50
C ILE A 43 2.53 -5.11 4.73
N ASP A 44 1.79 -6.22 4.62
CA ASP A 44 1.59 -7.13 5.74
C ASP A 44 2.91 -7.80 6.17
N LYS A 45 3.68 -8.32 5.21
CA LYS A 45 4.95 -9.00 5.46
C LYS A 45 6.04 -8.07 5.99
N HIS A 46 6.04 -6.81 5.55
CA HIS A 46 7.08 -5.84 5.86
C HIS A 46 6.58 -4.67 6.72
N TYR A 47 5.49 -4.88 7.47
CA TYR A 47 4.83 -3.83 8.26
C TYR A 47 5.83 -3.02 9.10
N GLY A 48 6.71 -3.70 9.84
CA GLY A 48 7.70 -3.08 10.72
C GLY A 48 8.68 -2.13 10.02
N PHE A 49 8.84 -2.23 8.71
CA PHE A 49 9.58 -1.26 7.90
C PHE A 49 8.65 -0.20 7.32
N VAL A 50 7.59 -0.60 6.60
CA VAL A 50 6.76 0.34 5.82
C VAL A 50 6.09 1.42 6.67
N HIS A 51 5.65 1.10 7.90
CA HIS A 51 4.98 2.08 8.76
C HIS A 51 5.91 3.17 9.33
N THR A 52 7.23 2.98 9.21
CA THR A 52 8.24 3.97 9.64
C THR A 52 8.57 4.99 8.56
N GLN A 53 8.11 4.75 7.33
CA GLN A 53 8.37 5.58 6.17
C GLN A 53 7.21 6.55 5.92
N SER A 54 7.46 7.62 5.16
CA SER A 54 6.39 8.54 4.77
C SER A 54 5.42 7.86 3.79
N PHE A 55 4.15 8.22 3.84
CA PHE A 55 3.17 7.72 2.86
C PHE A 55 3.57 8.05 1.42
N GLU A 56 4.09 9.25 1.17
CA GLU A 56 4.53 9.67 -0.16
C GLU A 56 5.59 8.72 -0.74
N SER A 57 6.66 8.44 0.01
CA SER A 57 7.72 7.53 -0.44
C SER A 57 7.20 6.10 -0.63
N MET A 58 6.39 5.60 0.31
CA MET A 58 5.87 4.24 0.23
C MET A 58 4.87 4.05 -0.92
N VAL A 59 4.11 5.09 -1.27
CA VAL A 59 3.23 5.06 -2.43
C VAL A 59 4.04 4.85 -3.71
N ASP A 60 5.16 5.56 -3.88
CA ASP A 60 6.03 5.43 -5.05
C ASP A 60 6.73 4.06 -5.09
N ASP A 61 7.26 3.60 -3.95
CA ASP A 61 7.91 2.29 -3.85
C ASP A 61 6.95 1.13 -4.13
N ILE A 62 5.74 1.18 -3.58
CA ILE A 62 4.72 0.14 -3.80
C ILE A 62 4.13 0.25 -5.21
N ALA A 63 3.98 1.45 -5.78
CA ALA A 63 3.61 1.58 -7.19
C ALA A 63 4.68 0.93 -8.09
N GLY A 64 5.96 1.15 -7.82
CA GLY A 64 7.08 0.51 -8.51
C GLY A 64 7.08 -1.02 -8.33
N LEU A 65 6.80 -1.53 -7.13
CA LEU A 65 6.61 -2.95 -6.88
C LEU A 65 5.45 -3.51 -7.71
N CYS A 66 4.28 -2.87 -7.65
CA CYS A 66 3.10 -3.31 -8.41
C CYS A 66 3.37 -3.31 -9.91
N LYS A 67 4.12 -2.33 -10.44
CA LYS A 67 4.57 -2.31 -11.84
C LYS A 67 5.40 -3.54 -12.20
N ARG A 68 6.39 -3.91 -11.37
CA ARG A 68 7.18 -5.14 -11.55
C ARG A 68 6.34 -6.42 -11.47
N MET A 69 5.20 -6.38 -10.79
CA MET A 69 4.24 -7.48 -10.68
C MET A 69 3.15 -7.46 -11.78
N GLY A 70 3.28 -6.61 -12.80
CA GLY A 70 2.35 -6.54 -13.94
C GLY A 70 1.24 -5.49 -13.82
N GLY A 71 1.33 -4.57 -12.85
CA GLY A 71 0.46 -3.41 -12.72
C GLY A 71 0.84 -2.28 -13.69
N HIS A 72 -0.14 -1.49 -14.12
CA HIS A 72 0.03 -0.50 -15.19
C HIS A 72 -0.62 0.86 -14.85
N LEU A 73 -0.56 1.31 -13.59
CA LEU A 73 -0.94 2.69 -13.25
C LEU A 73 0.15 3.65 -13.73
N GLU A 74 -0.25 4.72 -14.42
CA GLU A 74 0.65 5.79 -14.85
C GLU A 74 0.92 6.76 -13.71
#